data_AF-A0A7X6ND61-F1
#
_entry.id   AF-A0A7X6ND61-F1
#
_cell.length_a   1.000
_cell.length_b   1.000
_cell.length_c   1.000
_cell.angle_alpha   90.00
_cell.angle_beta   90.00
_cell.angle_gamma   90.00
#
_symmetry.space_group_name_H-M   'P 1'
#
loop_
_entity.id
_entity.type
_entity.pdbx_description
1 polymer ?
#
loop_
_entity_poly.entity_id
_entity_poly.type
_entity_poly.pdbx_seq_one_letter_code
_entity_poly.pdbx_strand_id
1 'polypeptide(L)'
;RGVCIIDPHGDLIESILGLVPKERFEDVVVFDPSDLERPIGLNTLETDPNKPEQKTFVINEWLDIFDKLYNMSEVGGPMFENYLRNAMGLLMSDVEEIPTVIDIPRIFSNRDYLKKKLAKCPDPLIIEFWEKQALQVSKGQDLSLENVTPYITSKFTSFISNDYMRPIIAQKKSTINFRKIMDEQKILLVNLAKGKIGDLNSSLLGLMIVGKLLMAAFSRVELPEEERKDFYLYIDEFQNFTTPSITTILSEARKYRLDLIISHQFIAQLQDKIREAIFGNVGNMVVFRVGVKDAEFLVKQFEPVFNENDMINLDNFVAIAKLLVKNIPTRSFTMKTLPPPQGNSEIAKLLKEYSRLTYGTPRGLIEQEIREKYQKESEDLLEME
;
A
#
# COMPACT_ATOMS: atom_id res chain seq x y z
N ARG A 1 -16.40 -6.88 -14.33
CA ARG A 1 -14.91 -6.80 -14.32
C ARG A 1 -14.47 -6.46 -12.91
N GLY A 2 -13.23 -6.80 -12.58
CA GLY A 2 -12.62 -6.49 -11.30
C GLY A 2 -12.02 -5.11 -11.29
N VAL A 3 -12.18 -4.40 -10.18
CA VAL A 3 -11.70 -3.02 -10.05
C VAL A 3 -11.26 -2.76 -8.61
N CYS A 4 -10.16 -2.04 -8.45
CA CYS A 4 -9.76 -1.39 -7.23
C CYS A 4 -9.73 0.11 -7.43
N ILE A 5 -10.25 0.88 -6.48
CA ILE A 5 -10.25 2.35 -6.51
C ILE A 5 -9.70 2.83 -5.18
N ILE A 6 -8.65 3.63 -5.23
CA ILE A 6 -8.01 4.24 -4.06
C ILE A 6 -8.27 5.75 -4.11
N ASP A 7 -8.93 6.26 -3.08
CA ASP A 7 -9.34 7.67 -2.99
C ASP A 7 -8.90 8.28 -1.65
N PRO A 8 -8.03 9.31 -1.64
CA PRO A 8 -7.62 10.02 -0.43
C PRO A 8 -8.64 11.03 0.11
N HIS A 9 -9.73 11.29 -0.61
CA HIS A 9 -10.74 12.29 -0.24
C HIS A 9 -12.02 11.65 0.33
N GLY A 10 -12.43 10.52 -0.23
CA GLY A 10 -13.53 9.66 0.21
C GLY A 10 -14.84 9.86 -0.56
N ASP A 11 -15.05 11.03 -1.17
CA ASP A 11 -16.29 11.37 -1.88
C ASP A 11 -16.51 10.50 -3.14
N LEU A 12 -15.42 10.06 -3.78
CA LEU A 12 -15.49 9.19 -4.96
C LEU A 12 -16.05 7.83 -4.58
N ILE A 13 -15.61 7.27 -3.45
CA ILE A 13 -16.05 5.95 -2.98
C ILE A 13 -17.54 5.96 -2.65
N GLU A 14 -18.01 6.99 -1.94
CA GLU A 14 -19.43 7.15 -1.61
C GLU A 14 -20.31 7.22 -2.87
N SER A 15 -19.85 7.96 -3.87
CA SER A 15 -20.56 8.11 -5.15
C SER A 15 -20.62 6.79 -5.94
N ILE A 16 -19.51 6.06 -5.99
CA ILE A 16 -19.39 4.79 -6.75
C ILE A 16 -20.21 3.67 -6.13
N LEU A 17 -20.25 3.60 -4.79
CA LEU A 17 -21.04 2.59 -4.08
C LEU A 17 -22.51 2.60 -4.50
N GLY A 18 -23.09 3.80 -4.70
CA GLY A 18 -24.47 3.94 -5.14
C GLY A 18 -24.71 3.57 -6.62
N LEU A 19 -23.65 3.29 -7.38
CA LEU A 19 -23.67 2.94 -8.80
C LEU A 19 -23.36 1.46 -9.05
N VAL A 20 -23.00 0.70 -8.02
CA VAL A 20 -22.72 -0.72 -8.16
C VAL A 20 -24.00 -1.42 -8.64
N PRO A 21 -23.93 -2.26 -9.69
CA PRO A 21 -25.08 -3.01 -10.16
C PRO A 21 -25.44 -4.15 -9.19
N LYS A 22 -26.74 -4.48 -9.08
CA LYS A 22 -27.27 -5.40 -8.06
C LYS A 22 -26.61 -6.78 -8.08
N GLU A 23 -26.34 -7.30 -9.27
CA GLU A 23 -25.69 -8.59 -9.49
C GLU A 23 -24.23 -8.65 -9.02
N ARG A 24 -23.63 -7.52 -8.62
CA ARG A 24 -22.26 -7.41 -8.12
C ARG A 24 -22.18 -7.05 -6.63
N PHE A 25 -23.30 -7.01 -5.91
CA PHE A 25 -23.31 -6.57 -4.51
C PHE A 25 -22.40 -7.40 -3.60
N GLU A 26 -22.36 -8.72 -3.80
CA GLU A 26 -21.54 -9.66 -3.02
C GLU A 26 -20.03 -9.57 -3.35
N ASP A 27 -19.69 -8.87 -4.43
CA ASP A 27 -18.30 -8.66 -4.86
C ASP A 27 -17.67 -7.41 -4.26
N VAL A 28 -18.44 -6.60 -3.55
CA VAL A 28 -17.98 -5.33 -2.98
C VAL A 28 -17.20 -5.57 -1.69
N VAL A 29 -15.99 -5.02 -1.66
CA VAL A 29 -15.13 -4.91 -0.48
C VAL A 29 -14.84 -3.43 -0.28
N VAL A 30 -15.25 -2.87 0.86
CA VAL A 30 -14.97 -1.50 1.25
C VAL A 30 -13.93 -1.50 2.35
N PHE A 31 -12.75 -0.96 2.04
CA PHE A 31 -11.70 -0.68 3.01
C PHE A 31 -11.84 0.78 3.48
N ASP A 32 -12.38 0.98 4.68
CA ASP A 32 -12.53 2.31 5.29
C ASP A 32 -11.93 2.28 6.71
N PRO A 33 -10.75 2.86 6.94
CA PRO A 33 -10.09 2.89 8.25
C PRO A 33 -10.86 3.70 9.29
N SER A 34 -11.82 4.53 8.87
CA SER A 34 -12.65 5.30 9.81
C SER A 34 -13.70 4.46 10.53
N ASP A 35 -13.93 3.20 10.10
CA ASP A 35 -14.71 2.23 10.85
C ASP A 35 -13.89 1.62 11.99
N LEU A 36 -14.05 2.23 13.18
CA LEU A 36 -13.40 1.79 14.40
C LEU A 36 -14.07 0.58 15.06
N GLU A 37 -15.28 0.21 14.65
CA GLU A 37 -16.02 -0.90 15.28
C GLU A 37 -15.66 -2.25 14.63
N ARG A 38 -15.52 -2.26 13.30
CA ARG A 38 -15.21 -3.46 12.51
C ARG A 38 -14.13 -3.20 11.45
N PRO A 39 -12.90 -2.84 11.86
CA PRO A 39 -11.80 -2.60 10.94
C PRO A 39 -11.43 -3.85 10.15
N ILE A 40 -11.08 -3.66 8.88
CA ILE A 40 -10.47 -4.70 8.03
C ILE A 40 -9.01 -4.89 8.45
N GLY A 41 -8.62 -6.14 8.69
CA GLY A 41 -7.25 -6.48 9.03
C GLY A 41 -6.34 -6.44 7.81
N LEU A 42 -5.19 -5.80 7.94
CA LEU A 42 -4.15 -5.73 6.91
C LEU A 42 -2.79 -6.05 7.53
N ASN A 43 -2.43 -7.34 7.54
CA ASN A 43 -1.10 -7.75 7.96
C ASN A 43 -0.15 -7.76 6.78
N THR A 44 0.75 -6.78 6.70
CA THR A 44 1.73 -6.75 5.62
C THR A 44 2.85 -7.75 5.77
N LEU A 45 3.13 -8.22 6.98
CA LEU A 45 4.14 -9.25 7.25
C LEU A 45 3.62 -10.67 7.00
N GLU A 46 2.32 -10.83 6.77
CA GLU A 46 1.74 -12.11 6.37
C GLU A 46 2.23 -12.50 4.96
N THR A 47 2.90 -13.65 4.88
CA THR A 47 3.40 -14.28 3.65
C THR A 47 2.95 -15.73 3.56
N ASP A 48 2.92 -16.29 2.35
CA ASP A 48 2.65 -17.72 2.15
C ASP A 48 3.83 -18.56 2.65
N PRO A 49 3.64 -19.46 3.63
CA PRO A 49 4.72 -20.33 4.12
C PRO A 49 5.37 -21.19 3.05
N ASN A 50 4.66 -21.47 1.95
CA ASN A 50 5.19 -22.24 0.81
C ASN A 50 6.08 -21.40 -0.12
N LYS A 51 6.14 -20.07 0.10
CA LYS A 51 6.90 -19.11 -0.73
C LYS A 51 7.72 -18.18 0.17
N PRO A 52 8.70 -18.71 0.94
CA PRO A 52 9.47 -17.94 1.90
C PRO A 52 10.24 -16.77 1.27
N GLU A 53 10.55 -16.83 -0.02
CA GLU A 53 11.18 -15.74 -0.79
C GLU A 53 10.36 -14.45 -0.84
N GLN A 54 9.05 -14.52 -0.60
CA GLN A 54 8.17 -13.33 -0.52
C GLN A 54 8.62 -12.34 0.57
N LYS A 55 9.30 -12.82 1.62
CA LYS A 55 9.80 -11.97 2.71
C LYS A 55 10.70 -10.85 2.20
N THR A 56 11.52 -11.13 1.18
CA THR A 56 12.44 -10.14 0.59
C THR A 56 11.68 -8.97 -0.02
N PHE A 57 10.59 -9.26 -0.74
CA PHE A 57 9.73 -8.22 -1.32
C PHE A 57 9.07 -7.39 -0.22
N VAL A 58 8.50 -8.05 0.80
CA VAL A 58 7.85 -7.37 1.93
C VAL A 58 8.83 -6.44 2.66
N ILE A 59 10.06 -6.89 2.92
CA ILE A 59 11.07 -6.09 3.59
C ILE A 59 11.47 -4.88 2.75
N ASN A 60 11.72 -5.07 1.45
CA ASN A 60 12.10 -3.97 0.55
C ASN A 60 10.96 -2.95 0.42
N GLU A 61 9.71 -3.40 0.29
CA GLU A 61 8.56 -2.51 0.21
C GLU A 61 8.41 -1.70 1.51
N TRP A 62 8.64 -2.30 2.68
CA TRP A 62 8.63 -1.55 3.94
C TRP A 62 9.74 -0.50 4.02
N LEU A 63 10.95 -0.79 3.51
CA LEU A 63 12.02 0.20 3.43
C LEU A 63 11.63 1.37 2.54
N ASP A 64 11.05 1.10 1.37
CA ASP A 64 10.56 2.12 0.45
C ASP A 64 9.41 2.94 1.05
N ILE A 65 8.50 2.31 1.80
CA ILE A 65 7.42 2.99 2.53
C ILE A 65 8.00 3.95 3.57
N PHE A 66 8.95 3.49 4.40
CA PHE A 66 9.56 4.34 5.41
C PHE A 66 10.36 5.48 4.77
N ASP A 67 11.06 5.22 3.67
CA ASP A 67 11.72 6.26 2.89
C ASP A 67 10.73 7.31 2.39
N LYS A 68 9.61 6.88 1.80
CA LYS A 68 8.57 7.79 1.32
C LYS A 68 7.94 8.64 2.42
N LEU A 69 7.74 8.08 3.61
CA LEU A 69 7.06 8.76 4.72
C LEU A 69 7.98 9.69 5.53
N TYR A 70 9.26 9.34 5.65
CA TYR A 70 10.19 10.03 6.56
C TYR A 70 11.51 10.48 5.91
N ASN A 71 11.66 10.29 4.59
CA ASN A 71 12.86 10.62 3.82
C ASN A 71 14.12 9.89 4.34
N MET A 72 14.01 8.59 4.54
CA MET A 72 15.02 7.78 5.24
C MET A 72 16.34 7.63 4.49
N SER A 73 16.32 7.73 3.16
CA SER A 73 17.51 7.75 2.31
C SER A 73 18.40 8.96 2.58
N GLU A 74 17.81 10.11 2.92
CA GLU A 74 18.56 11.32 3.28
C GLU A 74 18.85 11.41 4.79
N VAL A 75 17.88 11.01 5.63
CA VAL A 75 17.90 11.33 7.07
C VAL A 75 18.17 10.10 7.96
N GLY A 76 17.99 8.87 7.45
CA GLY A 76 18.08 7.66 8.25
C GLY A 76 19.33 6.81 8.08
N GLY A 77 20.01 6.96 6.95
CA GLY A 77 21.29 6.33 6.69
C GLY A 77 21.24 4.78 6.63
N PRO A 78 22.38 4.14 6.30
CA PRO A 78 22.45 2.69 6.08
C PRO A 78 22.10 1.85 7.31
N MET A 79 22.22 2.43 8.51
CA MET A 79 21.96 1.73 9.76
C MET A 79 20.48 1.39 9.94
N PHE A 80 19.57 2.33 9.64
CA PHE A 80 18.14 2.07 9.75
C PHE A 80 17.72 0.90 8.87
N GLU A 81 18.17 0.92 7.61
CA GLU A 81 17.87 -0.14 6.66
C GLU A 81 18.39 -1.49 7.17
N ASN A 82 19.64 -1.56 7.60
CA ASN A 82 20.26 -2.80 8.04
C ASN A 82 19.52 -3.40 9.26
N TYR A 83 19.21 -2.58 10.26
CA TYR A 83 18.49 -3.03 11.45
C TYR A 83 17.05 -3.43 11.13
N LEU A 84 16.32 -2.63 10.34
CA LEU A 84 14.93 -2.95 9.99
C LEU A 84 14.84 -4.24 9.16
N ARG A 85 15.75 -4.41 8.18
CA ARG A 85 15.87 -5.62 7.36
C ARG A 85 16.10 -6.86 8.22
N ASN A 86 17.03 -6.79 9.16
CA ASN A 86 17.33 -7.92 10.05
C ASN A 86 16.24 -8.19 11.09
N ALA A 87 15.56 -7.16 11.60
CA ALA A 87 14.45 -7.34 12.53
C ALA A 87 13.23 -8.00 11.86
N MET A 88 12.84 -7.50 10.69
CA MET A 88 11.76 -8.09 9.91
C MET A 88 12.13 -9.49 9.41
N GLY A 89 13.36 -9.67 8.92
CA GLY A 89 13.88 -10.98 8.51
C GLY A 89 13.83 -12.00 9.63
N LEU A 90 14.21 -11.60 10.86
CA LEU A 90 14.12 -12.44 12.04
C LEU A 90 12.66 -12.81 12.36
N LEU A 91 11.77 -11.81 12.42
CA LEU A 91 10.34 -12.03 12.70
C LEU A 91 9.67 -12.98 11.69
N MET A 92 9.96 -12.80 10.41
CA MET A 92 9.39 -13.58 9.31
C MET A 92 10.10 -14.92 9.08
N SER A 93 11.15 -15.24 9.86
CA SER A 93 11.84 -16.53 9.78
C SER A 93 11.18 -17.62 10.63
N ASP A 94 10.34 -17.24 11.59
CA ASP A 94 9.58 -18.15 12.44
C ASP A 94 8.32 -18.61 11.70
N VAL A 95 8.33 -19.85 11.20
CA VAL A 95 7.20 -20.42 10.44
C VAL A 95 6.02 -20.81 11.32
N GLU A 96 6.21 -20.85 12.65
CA GLU A 96 5.16 -21.24 13.60
C GLU A 96 4.29 -20.06 14.04
N GLU A 97 4.78 -18.82 13.88
CA GLU A 97 4.09 -17.61 14.28
C GLU A 97 4.01 -16.60 13.13
N ILE A 98 2.82 -16.10 12.84
CA ILE A 98 2.63 -15.01 11.89
C ILE A 98 2.90 -13.68 12.63
N PRO A 99 4.00 -12.96 12.32
CA PRO A 99 4.28 -11.69 12.96
C PRO A 99 3.35 -10.60 12.43
N THR A 100 3.18 -9.53 13.21
CA THR A 100 2.49 -8.31 12.78
C THR A 100 3.41 -7.10 12.92
N VAL A 101 3.02 -5.96 12.36
CA VAL A 101 3.85 -4.75 12.34
C VAL A 101 4.23 -4.30 13.76
N ILE A 102 3.36 -4.57 14.74
CA ILE A 102 3.58 -4.20 16.15
C ILE A 102 4.72 -5.01 16.79
N ASP A 103 5.12 -6.13 16.19
CA ASP A 103 6.22 -6.96 16.69
C ASP A 103 7.60 -6.40 16.33
N ILE A 104 7.68 -5.56 15.29
CA ILE A 104 8.96 -5.00 14.82
C ILE A 104 9.66 -4.21 15.94
N PRO A 105 9.02 -3.22 16.60
CA PRO A 105 9.65 -2.50 17.71
C PRO A 105 10.09 -3.40 18.87
N ARG A 106 9.39 -4.53 19.09
CA ARG A 106 9.64 -5.42 20.22
C ARG A 106 10.98 -6.14 20.11
N ILE A 107 11.44 -6.42 18.90
CA ILE A 107 12.79 -6.95 18.64
C ILE A 107 13.88 -6.04 19.22
N PHE A 108 13.64 -4.72 19.21
CA PHE A 108 14.59 -3.72 19.69
C PHE A 108 14.45 -3.41 21.18
N SER A 109 13.23 -3.50 21.74
CA SER A 109 12.94 -3.08 23.11
C SER A 109 12.84 -4.23 24.12
N ASN A 110 12.61 -5.48 23.70
CA ASN A 110 12.46 -6.64 24.57
C ASN A 110 13.53 -7.70 24.27
N ARG A 111 14.50 -7.83 25.18
CA ARG A 111 15.64 -8.77 25.02
C ARG A 111 15.22 -10.23 25.02
N ASP A 112 14.22 -10.61 25.81
CA ASP A 112 13.83 -12.02 25.90
C ASP A 112 12.97 -12.43 24.70
N TYR A 113 12.15 -11.50 24.18
CA TYR A 113 11.48 -11.69 22.89
C TYR A 113 12.50 -11.87 21.74
N LEU A 114 13.54 -11.03 21.70
CA LEU A 114 14.64 -11.17 20.73
C LEU A 114 15.32 -12.55 20.85
N LYS A 115 15.69 -12.97 22.07
CA LYS A 115 16.30 -14.31 22.30
C LYS A 115 15.39 -15.44 21.83
N LYS A 116 14.09 -15.38 22.16
CA LYS A 116 13.08 -16.38 21.75
C LYS A 116 13.00 -16.49 20.23
N LYS A 117 13.06 -15.36 19.52
CA LYS A 117 13.05 -15.34 18.05
C LYS A 117 14.37 -15.83 17.45
N LEU A 118 15.52 -15.46 18.02
CA LEU A 118 16.83 -15.95 17.58
C LEU A 118 16.97 -17.47 17.72
N ALA A 119 16.47 -18.04 18.82
CA ALA A 119 16.51 -19.48 19.06
C ALA A 119 15.75 -20.31 18.00
N LYS A 120 14.79 -19.68 17.30
CA LYS A 120 14.00 -20.30 16.22
C LYS A 120 14.47 -19.90 14.81
N CYS A 121 15.46 -19.01 14.70
CA CYS A 121 15.89 -18.50 13.41
C CYS A 121 16.77 -19.54 12.69
N PRO A 122 16.43 -19.97 11.46
CA PRO A 122 17.27 -20.89 10.70
C PRO A 122 18.40 -20.18 9.93
N ASP A 123 18.37 -18.85 9.83
CA ASP A 123 19.28 -18.07 8.98
C ASP A 123 20.55 -17.65 9.75
N PRO A 124 21.73 -18.22 9.43
CA PRO A 124 22.96 -17.92 10.16
C PRO A 124 23.43 -16.48 9.98
N LEU A 125 23.06 -15.79 8.89
CA LEU A 125 23.47 -14.41 8.65
C LEU A 125 22.68 -13.44 9.55
N ILE A 126 21.39 -13.71 9.76
CA ILE A 126 20.56 -12.95 10.70
C ILE A 126 21.06 -13.17 12.13
N ILE A 127 21.37 -14.42 12.51
CA ILE A 127 21.95 -14.73 13.82
C ILE A 127 23.27 -13.99 14.01
N GLU A 128 24.19 -14.06 13.03
CA GLU A 128 25.48 -13.38 13.10
C GLU A 128 25.34 -11.86 13.24
N PHE A 129 24.41 -11.24 12.51
CA PHE A 129 24.11 -9.82 12.66
C PHE A 129 23.72 -9.50 14.10
N TRP A 130 22.77 -10.22 14.66
CA TRP A 130 22.28 -9.93 16.01
C TRP A 130 23.35 -10.20 17.09
N GLU A 131 24.00 -11.36 17.04
CA GLU A 131 24.96 -11.78 18.06
C GLU A 131 26.29 -11.02 18.00
N LYS A 132 26.82 -10.76 16.79
CA LYS A 132 28.16 -10.18 16.62
C LYS A 132 28.17 -8.70 16.28
N GLN A 133 27.09 -8.15 15.72
CA GLN A 133 27.02 -6.74 15.35
C GLN A 133 26.10 -5.97 16.29
N ALA A 134 24.82 -6.35 16.38
CA ALA A 134 23.85 -5.58 17.16
C ALA A 134 24.10 -5.64 18.69
N LEU A 135 24.42 -6.83 19.22
CA LEU A 135 24.55 -7.06 20.67
C LEU A 135 25.99 -6.91 21.19
N GLN A 136 27.01 -7.10 20.35
CA GLN A 136 28.42 -7.01 20.73
C GLN A 136 29.01 -5.60 20.61
N VAL A 137 28.34 -4.66 19.94
CA VAL A 137 28.76 -3.25 19.97
C VAL A 137 28.72 -2.76 21.43
N SER A 138 29.89 -2.33 21.91
CA SER A 138 30.09 -1.96 23.32
C SER A 138 29.14 -0.85 23.75
N LYS A 139 28.62 -0.95 24.98
CA LYS A 139 27.83 0.12 25.63
C LYS A 139 28.58 1.45 25.51
N GLY A 140 27.92 2.46 24.94
CA GLY A 140 28.47 3.82 24.82
C GLY A 140 29.00 4.22 23.44
N GLN A 141 28.97 3.33 22.43
CA GLN A 141 29.14 3.73 21.03
C GLN A 141 27.79 4.10 20.40
N ASP A 142 27.76 5.07 19.48
CA ASP A 142 26.55 5.54 18.78
C ASP A 142 25.77 4.41 18.06
N LEU A 143 26.45 3.30 17.75
CA LEU A 143 25.89 2.14 17.05
C LEU A 143 25.37 1.04 18.00
N SER A 144 25.41 1.22 19.32
CA SER A 144 24.87 0.22 20.25
C SER A 144 23.36 0.08 20.07
N LEU A 145 22.81 -1.14 20.25
CA LEU A 145 21.37 -1.39 20.14
C LEU A 145 20.54 -0.41 21.00
N GLU A 146 21.02 -0.09 22.20
CA GLU A 146 20.37 0.85 23.12
C GLU A 146 20.21 2.27 22.51
N ASN A 147 21.15 2.71 21.68
CA ASN A 147 21.11 4.02 21.00
C ASN A 147 20.23 4.00 19.74
N VAL A 148 20.20 2.87 19.02
CA VAL A 148 19.43 2.73 17.77
C VAL A 148 17.94 2.43 18.04
N THR A 149 17.62 1.75 19.15
CA THR A 149 16.25 1.38 19.50
C THR A 149 15.27 2.56 19.45
N PRO A 150 15.47 3.69 20.18
CA PRO A 150 14.53 4.81 20.17
C PRO A 150 14.30 5.37 18.77
N TYR A 151 15.38 5.42 17.97
CA TYR A 151 15.35 5.93 16.61
C TYR A 151 14.42 5.09 15.71
N ILE A 152 14.58 3.76 15.72
CA ILE A 152 13.72 2.85 14.93
C ILE A 152 12.30 2.83 15.49
N THR A 153 12.13 2.62 16.80
CA THR A 153 10.80 2.46 17.40
C THR A 153 9.94 3.70 17.20
N SER A 154 10.53 4.90 17.21
CA SER A 154 9.81 6.16 17.00
C SER A 154 9.04 6.22 15.67
N LYS A 155 9.51 5.53 14.63
CA LYS A 155 8.86 5.50 13.31
C LYS A 155 7.62 4.62 13.27
N PHE A 156 7.49 3.72 14.24
CA PHE A 156 6.33 2.83 14.39
C PHE A 156 5.34 3.36 15.45
N THR A 157 5.83 4.09 16.46
CA THR A 157 5.00 4.57 17.59
C THR A 157 3.75 5.31 17.11
N SER A 158 3.89 6.22 16.14
CA SER A 158 2.77 7.02 15.59
C SER A 158 1.64 6.16 15.02
N PHE A 159 1.95 4.96 14.51
CA PHE A 159 0.95 4.04 13.95
C PHE A 159 0.43 3.05 14.99
N ILE A 160 1.31 2.53 15.85
CA ILE A 160 0.93 1.56 16.88
C ILE A 160 0.07 2.20 17.96
N SER A 161 0.29 3.46 18.30
CA SER A 161 -0.52 4.19 19.29
C SER A 161 -1.79 4.79 18.70
N ASN A 162 -2.01 4.72 17.39
CA ASN A 162 -3.13 5.37 16.72
C ASN A 162 -4.37 4.45 16.69
N ASP A 163 -5.51 4.98 17.14
CA ASP A 163 -6.76 4.23 17.27
C ASP A 163 -7.36 3.72 15.94
N TYR A 164 -7.06 4.38 14.82
CA TYR A 164 -7.47 3.93 13.48
C TYR A 164 -6.54 2.85 12.95
N MET A 165 -5.23 3.03 13.13
CA MET A 165 -4.21 2.17 12.55
C MET A 165 -4.02 0.87 13.31
N ARG A 166 -3.90 0.93 14.65
CA ARG A 166 -3.56 -0.23 15.48
C ARG A 166 -4.48 -1.42 15.21
N PRO A 167 -5.83 -1.27 15.19
CA PRO A 167 -6.72 -2.40 14.94
C PRO A 167 -6.56 -3.01 13.54
N ILE A 168 -6.08 -2.26 12.55
CA ILE A 168 -5.87 -2.74 11.18
C ILE A 168 -4.58 -3.55 11.08
N ILE A 169 -3.47 -3.00 11.59
CA ILE A 169 -2.12 -3.55 11.38
C ILE A 169 -1.69 -4.58 12.44
N ALA A 170 -2.43 -4.68 13.55
CA ALA A 170 -2.13 -5.59 14.65
C ALA A 170 -2.78 -6.98 14.50
N GLN A 171 -3.71 -7.15 13.56
CA GLN A 171 -4.34 -8.44 13.30
C GLN A 171 -3.33 -9.43 12.69
N LYS A 172 -3.29 -10.67 13.18
CA LYS A 172 -2.34 -11.69 12.70
C LYS A 172 -2.58 -12.10 11.25
N LYS A 173 -3.84 -12.12 10.82
CA LYS A 173 -4.23 -12.45 9.45
C LYS A 173 -4.96 -11.28 8.83
N SER A 174 -4.69 -11.03 7.56
CA SER A 174 -5.46 -10.08 6.77
C SER A 174 -6.86 -10.64 6.57
N THR A 175 -7.89 -9.80 6.72
CA THR A 175 -9.29 -10.26 6.54
C THR A 175 -9.70 -10.27 5.08
N ILE A 176 -8.88 -9.65 4.20
CA ILE A 176 -9.04 -9.66 2.75
C ILE A 176 -7.80 -10.27 2.08
N ASN A 177 -8.01 -10.93 0.95
CA ASN A 177 -6.94 -11.49 0.13
C ASN A 177 -6.91 -10.79 -1.24
N PHE A 178 -5.88 -9.98 -1.48
CA PHE A 178 -5.74 -9.20 -2.71
C PHE A 178 -5.64 -10.05 -3.96
N ARG A 179 -4.99 -11.22 -3.89
CA ARG A 179 -4.91 -12.16 -5.01
C ARG A 179 -6.28 -12.72 -5.37
N LYS A 180 -7.09 -13.09 -4.36
CA LYS A 180 -8.47 -13.55 -4.54
C LYS A 180 -9.36 -12.43 -5.11
N ILE A 181 -9.27 -11.22 -4.57
CA ILE A 181 -10.00 -10.04 -5.09
C ILE A 181 -9.70 -9.82 -6.58
N MET A 182 -8.44 -9.93 -6.94
CA MET A 182 -7.96 -9.79 -8.31
C MET A 182 -8.50 -10.90 -9.23
N ASP A 183 -8.32 -12.16 -8.86
CA ASP A 183 -8.64 -13.32 -9.71
C ASP A 183 -10.15 -13.58 -9.84
N GLU A 184 -10.91 -13.33 -8.76
CA GLU A 184 -12.39 -13.40 -8.76
C GLU A 184 -13.04 -12.12 -9.30
N GLN A 185 -12.23 -11.15 -9.76
CA GLN A 185 -12.71 -9.90 -10.34
C GLN A 185 -13.65 -9.10 -9.40
N LYS A 186 -13.36 -9.08 -8.10
CA LYS A 186 -14.11 -8.32 -7.08
C LYS A 186 -13.98 -6.80 -7.26
N ILE A 187 -14.79 -6.05 -6.50
CA ILE A 187 -14.82 -4.58 -6.47
C ILE A 187 -14.22 -4.13 -5.13
N LEU A 188 -12.96 -3.69 -5.12
CA LEU A 188 -12.28 -3.18 -3.93
C LEU A 188 -12.30 -1.65 -3.92
N LEU A 189 -13.03 -1.07 -2.98
CA LEU A 189 -13.15 0.38 -2.81
C LEU A 189 -12.38 0.78 -1.55
N VAL A 190 -11.34 1.59 -1.71
CA VAL A 190 -10.42 1.97 -0.65
C VAL A 190 -10.61 3.45 -0.35
N ASN A 191 -11.27 3.73 0.77
CA ASN A 191 -11.52 5.07 1.25
C ASN A 191 -10.43 5.47 2.25
N LEU A 192 -9.54 6.38 1.85
CA LEU A 192 -8.44 6.89 2.66
C LEU A 192 -8.61 8.37 3.00
N ALA A 193 -9.86 8.82 3.17
CA ALA A 193 -10.24 10.20 3.46
C ALA A 193 -9.35 10.86 4.52
N LYS A 194 -8.37 11.65 4.06
CA LYS A 194 -7.35 12.32 4.89
C LYS A 194 -7.97 13.17 6.00
N GLY A 195 -9.10 13.83 5.70
CA GLY A 195 -9.84 14.62 6.70
C GLY A 195 -10.42 13.82 7.86
N LYS A 196 -10.58 12.49 7.73
CA LYS A 196 -11.06 11.61 8.80
C LYS A 196 -9.93 10.92 9.54
N ILE A 197 -8.93 10.42 8.82
CA ILE A 197 -7.92 9.51 9.38
C ILE A 197 -6.54 10.16 9.53
N GLY A 198 -6.33 11.36 8.97
CA GLY A 198 -5.05 12.07 8.96
C GLY A 198 -4.15 11.68 7.78
N ASP A 199 -3.29 12.62 7.37
CA ASP A 199 -2.43 12.48 6.18
C ASP A 199 -1.45 11.31 6.29
N LEU A 200 -0.81 11.15 7.45
CA LEU A 200 0.20 10.12 7.68
C LEU A 200 -0.41 8.71 7.58
N ASN A 201 -1.59 8.52 8.17
CA ASN A 201 -2.31 7.24 8.15
C ASN A 201 -2.83 6.91 6.75
N SER A 202 -3.43 7.89 6.07
CA SER A 202 -3.87 7.76 4.67
C SER A 202 -2.71 7.33 3.78
N SER A 203 -1.56 8.00 3.90
CA SER A 203 -0.37 7.71 3.11
C SER A 203 0.16 6.29 3.37
N LEU A 204 0.35 5.92 4.65
CA LEU A 204 0.85 4.58 5.00
C LEU A 204 -0.09 3.48 4.49
N LEU A 205 -1.39 3.58 4.75
CA LEU A 205 -2.34 2.55 4.33
C LEU A 205 -2.44 2.45 2.81
N GLY A 206 -2.44 3.58 2.11
CA GLY A 206 -2.42 3.60 0.65
C GLY A 206 -1.18 2.92 0.08
N LEU A 207 0.01 3.21 0.61
CA LEU A 207 1.26 2.56 0.20
C LEU A 207 1.22 1.05 0.50
N MET A 208 0.76 0.63 1.68
CA MET A 208 0.63 -0.79 2.05
C MET A 208 -0.32 -1.55 1.13
N ILE A 209 -1.45 -0.93 0.77
CA ILE A 209 -2.46 -1.52 -0.12
C ILE A 209 -1.93 -1.62 -1.54
N VAL A 210 -1.30 -0.57 -2.06
CA VAL A 210 -0.64 -0.59 -3.37
C VAL A 210 0.41 -1.70 -3.38
N GLY A 211 1.31 -1.76 -2.40
CA GLY A 211 2.33 -2.82 -2.30
C GLY A 211 1.73 -4.23 -2.31
N LYS A 212 0.64 -4.48 -1.57
CA LYS A 212 -0.06 -5.77 -1.59
C LYS A 212 -0.75 -6.08 -2.92
N LEU A 213 -1.30 -5.07 -3.61
CA LEU A 213 -1.84 -5.22 -4.96
C LEU A 213 -0.71 -5.57 -5.96
N LEU A 214 0.45 -4.92 -5.86
CA LEU A 214 1.60 -5.23 -6.72
C LEU A 214 2.10 -6.65 -6.49
N MET A 215 2.25 -7.06 -5.23
CA MET A 215 2.62 -8.43 -4.86
C MET A 215 1.61 -9.46 -5.39
N ALA A 216 0.31 -9.18 -5.25
CA ALA A 216 -0.74 -10.02 -5.81
C ALA A 216 -0.65 -10.11 -7.33
N ALA A 217 -0.43 -8.99 -8.02
CA ALA A 217 -0.25 -8.96 -9.47
C ALA A 217 0.96 -9.80 -9.91
N PHE A 218 2.13 -9.60 -9.29
CA PHE A 218 3.34 -10.37 -9.60
C PHE A 218 3.15 -11.87 -9.42
N SER A 219 2.43 -12.29 -8.36
CA SER A 219 2.17 -13.71 -8.11
C SER A 219 1.31 -14.38 -9.21
N ARG A 220 0.62 -13.61 -10.05
CA ARG A 220 -0.14 -14.17 -11.20
C ARG A 220 0.74 -14.77 -12.28
N VAL A 221 2.07 -14.61 -12.19
CA VAL A 221 3.04 -15.31 -13.06
C VAL A 221 2.82 -16.83 -13.07
N GLU A 222 2.26 -17.38 -11.99
CA GLU A 222 1.92 -18.80 -11.84
C GLU A 222 0.75 -19.27 -12.72
N LEU A 223 -0.11 -18.35 -13.18
CA LEU A 223 -1.20 -18.66 -14.11
C LEU A 223 -0.73 -18.44 -15.55
N PRO A 224 -1.16 -19.27 -16.52
CA PRO A 224 -1.03 -18.94 -17.94
C PRO A 224 -1.65 -17.57 -18.27
N GLU A 225 -1.07 -16.83 -19.22
CA GLU A 225 -1.48 -15.45 -19.51
C GLU A 225 -2.95 -15.35 -19.96
N GLU A 226 -3.43 -16.36 -20.66
CA GLU A 226 -4.81 -16.52 -21.13
C GLU A 226 -5.83 -16.75 -20.01
N GLU A 227 -5.40 -17.27 -18.86
CA GLU A 227 -6.26 -17.50 -17.70
C GLU A 227 -6.35 -16.27 -16.79
N ARG A 228 -5.33 -15.41 -16.84
CA ARG A 228 -5.26 -14.17 -16.05
C ARG A 228 -6.41 -13.22 -16.44
N LYS A 229 -7.20 -12.80 -15.45
CA LYS A 229 -8.31 -11.86 -15.64
C LYS A 229 -7.82 -10.41 -15.52
N ASP A 230 -8.30 -9.56 -16.43
CA ASP A 230 -8.10 -8.10 -16.34
C ASP A 230 -8.64 -7.57 -15.01
N PHE A 231 -7.81 -6.77 -14.33
CA PHE A 231 -8.13 -6.10 -13.09
C PHE A 231 -7.69 -4.64 -13.17
N TYR A 232 -8.64 -3.72 -12.93
CA TYR A 232 -8.42 -2.30 -13.11
C TYR A 232 -8.06 -1.64 -11.78
N LEU A 233 -6.94 -0.94 -11.71
CA LEU A 233 -6.49 -0.23 -10.53
C LEU A 233 -6.53 1.28 -10.79
N TYR A 234 -7.52 1.95 -10.21
CA TYR A 234 -7.64 3.40 -10.19
C TYR A 234 -7.00 3.96 -8.93
N ILE A 235 -6.04 4.87 -9.08
CA ILE A 235 -5.37 5.54 -7.97
C ILE A 235 -5.53 7.04 -8.15
N ASP A 236 -6.36 7.65 -7.31
CA ASP A 236 -6.49 9.09 -7.26
C ASP A 236 -5.38 9.72 -6.42
N GLU A 237 -4.93 10.92 -6.83
CA GLU A 237 -3.74 11.59 -6.31
C GLU A 237 -2.54 10.64 -6.16
N PHE A 238 -2.24 9.94 -7.25
CA PHE A 238 -1.27 8.84 -7.37
C PHE A 238 0.09 9.11 -6.69
N GLN A 239 0.58 10.35 -6.73
CA GLN A 239 1.85 10.75 -6.10
C GLN A 239 1.93 10.43 -4.60
N ASN A 240 0.79 10.34 -3.91
CA ASN A 240 0.71 10.03 -2.49
C ASN A 240 0.98 8.55 -2.17
N PHE A 241 0.72 7.66 -3.13
CA PHE A 241 0.65 6.21 -2.90
C PHE A 241 1.67 5.43 -3.73
N THR A 242 2.83 6.03 -3.97
CA THR A 242 3.87 5.48 -4.83
C THR A 242 5.19 5.27 -4.12
N THR A 243 5.73 4.07 -4.33
CA THR A 243 7.09 3.64 -4.03
C THR A 243 7.84 3.39 -5.34
N PRO A 244 9.19 3.31 -5.34
CA PRO A 244 9.96 2.98 -6.54
C PRO A 244 9.53 1.69 -7.23
N SER A 245 8.98 0.71 -6.50
CA SER A 245 8.49 -0.57 -7.04
C SER A 245 7.38 -0.42 -8.09
N ILE A 246 6.63 0.70 -8.07
CA ILE A 246 5.59 0.99 -9.07
C ILE A 246 6.15 1.14 -10.49
N THR A 247 7.43 1.52 -10.64
CA THR A 247 8.05 1.74 -11.96
C THR A 247 8.16 0.44 -12.77
N THR A 248 8.47 -0.67 -12.10
CA THR A 248 8.46 -2.02 -12.66
C THR A 248 7.06 -2.37 -13.14
N ILE A 249 6.04 -2.09 -12.32
CA ILE A 249 4.65 -2.36 -12.67
C ILE A 249 4.19 -1.51 -13.84
N LEU A 250 4.49 -0.20 -13.89
CA LEU A 250 4.16 0.64 -15.04
C LEU A 250 4.75 0.11 -16.36
N SER A 251 5.90 -0.56 -16.30
CA SER A 251 6.56 -1.13 -17.47
C SER A 251 6.09 -2.55 -17.81
N GLU A 252 5.68 -3.35 -16.83
CA GLU A 252 5.41 -4.79 -16.98
C GLU A 252 3.96 -5.22 -16.71
N ALA A 253 3.11 -4.31 -16.24
CA ALA A 253 1.72 -4.57 -15.81
C ALA A 253 0.88 -5.37 -16.81
N ARG A 254 1.13 -5.17 -18.12
CA ARG A 254 0.43 -5.89 -19.20
C ARG A 254 0.54 -7.40 -19.05
N LYS A 255 1.72 -7.92 -18.65
CA LYS A 255 1.95 -9.35 -18.42
C LYS A 255 1.04 -9.87 -17.30
N TYR A 256 0.75 -9.04 -16.31
CA TYR A 256 -0.01 -9.41 -15.11
C TYR A 256 -1.52 -9.11 -15.22
N ARG A 257 -1.98 -8.62 -16.38
CA ARG A 257 -3.38 -8.21 -16.62
C ARG A 257 -3.87 -7.23 -15.55
N LEU A 258 -2.98 -6.32 -15.14
CA LEU A 258 -3.26 -5.21 -14.23
C LEU A 258 -3.33 -3.93 -15.05
N ASP A 259 -4.52 -3.35 -15.17
CA ASP A 259 -4.73 -2.11 -15.91
C ASP A 259 -4.62 -0.93 -14.93
N LEU A 260 -3.55 -0.13 -15.02
CA LEU A 260 -3.36 1.03 -14.15
C LEU A 260 -4.00 2.28 -14.76
N ILE A 261 -4.77 2.99 -13.93
CA ILE A 261 -5.38 4.27 -14.24
C ILE A 261 -5.02 5.22 -13.10
N ILE A 262 -4.24 6.23 -13.39
CA ILE A 262 -3.65 7.12 -12.39
C ILE A 262 -4.06 8.56 -12.69
N SER A 263 -4.38 9.32 -11.64
CA SER A 263 -4.59 10.77 -11.70
C SER A 263 -3.63 11.48 -10.75
N HIS A 264 -3.15 12.65 -11.17
CA HIS A 264 -2.36 13.57 -10.35
C HIS A 264 -2.59 15.01 -10.81
N GLN A 265 -2.34 15.98 -9.94
CA GLN A 265 -2.55 17.40 -10.27
C GLN A 265 -1.31 18.06 -10.87
N PHE A 266 -0.13 17.84 -10.29
CA PHE A 266 1.11 18.51 -10.69
C PHE A 266 2.20 17.50 -11.01
N ILE A 267 2.86 17.65 -12.17
CA ILE A 267 3.93 16.74 -12.59
C ILE A 267 5.13 16.84 -11.65
N ALA A 268 5.36 18.03 -11.08
CA ALA A 268 6.45 18.29 -10.14
C ALA A 268 6.34 17.50 -8.82
N GLN A 269 5.18 16.94 -8.48
CA GLN A 269 5.03 16.09 -7.28
C GLN A 269 5.53 14.66 -7.50
N LEU A 270 5.75 14.25 -8.76
CA LEU A 270 6.27 12.95 -9.10
C LEU A 270 7.80 12.94 -8.97
N GLN A 271 8.33 11.89 -8.35
CA GLN A 271 9.77 11.62 -8.39
C GLN A 271 10.22 11.37 -9.82
N ASP A 272 11.45 11.79 -10.17
CA ASP A 272 11.95 11.78 -11.54
C ASP A 272 11.83 10.39 -12.21
N LYS A 273 12.24 9.32 -11.53
CA LYS A 273 12.14 7.94 -12.05
C LYS A 273 10.70 7.52 -12.32
N ILE A 274 9.77 7.91 -11.45
CA ILE A 274 8.34 7.59 -11.60
C ILE A 274 7.75 8.40 -12.75
N ARG A 275 8.08 9.69 -12.84
CA ARG A 275 7.69 10.56 -13.96
C ARG A 275 8.15 9.95 -15.28
N GLU A 276 9.43 9.61 -15.41
CA GLU A 276 9.98 8.98 -16.62
C GLU A 276 9.27 7.66 -16.96
N ALA A 277 9.02 6.80 -15.96
CA ALA A 277 8.31 5.54 -16.17
C ALA A 277 6.86 5.74 -16.65
N ILE A 278 6.14 6.75 -16.14
CA ILE A 278 4.79 7.08 -16.58
C ILE A 278 4.81 7.56 -18.03
N PHE A 279 5.55 8.64 -18.31
CA PHE A 279 5.51 9.28 -19.62
C PHE A 279 6.20 8.45 -20.71
N GLY A 280 7.03 7.47 -20.34
CA GLY A 280 7.63 6.50 -21.26
C GLY A 280 6.74 5.30 -21.59
N ASN A 281 5.84 4.88 -20.71
CA ASN A 281 5.07 3.64 -20.86
C ASN A 281 3.56 3.85 -21.08
N VAL A 282 3.00 4.99 -20.67
CA VAL A 282 1.56 5.24 -20.74
C VAL A 282 1.15 5.57 -22.17
N GLY A 283 0.33 4.70 -22.75
CA GLY A 283 -0.20 4.87 -24.10
C GLY A 283 -1.43 5.78 -24.19
N ASN A 284 -2.19 5.91 -23.11
CA ASN A 284 -3.41 6.71 -23.05
C ASN A 284 -3.20 7.90 -22.12
N MET A 285 -3.32 9.11 -22.63
CA MET A 285 -3.24 10.35 -21.85
C MET A 285 -4.51 11.15 -22.02
N VAL A 286 -5.05 11.63 -20.90
CA VAL A 286 -6.16 12.57 -20.84
C VAL A 286 -5.71 13.73 -19.96
N VAL A 287 -5.61 14.92 -20.55
CA VAL A 287 -5.06 16.12 -19.92
C VAL A 287 -6.17 17.16 -19.85
N PHE A 288 -6.57 17.52 -18.64
CA PHE A 288 -7.46 18.65 -18.39
C PHE A 288 -6.66 19.95 -18.37
N ARG A 289 -7.30 21.08 -18.03
CA ARG A 289 -6.61 22.35 -17.85
C ARG A 289 -5.45 22.20 -16.86
N VAL A 290 -4.25 22.59 -17.28
CA VAL A 290 -3.02 22.56 -16.48
C VAL A 290 -2.38 23.94 -16.37
N GLY A 291 -1.44 24.10 -15.44
CA GLY A 291 -0.63 25.32 -15.31
C GLY A 291 0.48 25.41 -16.36
N VAL A 292 1.10 26.58 -16.48
CA VAL A 292 2.15 26.88 -17.47
C VAL A 292 3.29 25.85 -17.48
N LYS A 293 3.85 25.55 -16.30
CA LYS A 293 4.98 24.60 -16.18
C LYS A 293 4.64 23.19 -16.64
N ASP A 294 3.44 22.71 -16.32
CA ASP A 294 2.99 21.39 -16.75
C ASP A 294 2.66 21.38 -18.25
N ALA A 295 2.14 22.49 -18.79
CA ALA A 295 1.91 22.65 -20.23
C ALA A 295 3.22 22.59 -21.05
N GLU A 296 4.26 23.31 -20.62
CA GLU A 296 5.61 23.27 -21.24
C GLU A 296 6.19 21.84 -21.29
N PHE A 297 5.90 21.03 -20.26
CA PHE A 297 6.31 19.63 -20.23
C PHE A 297 5.46 18.76 -21.15
N LEU A 298 4.13 18.89 -21.07
CA LEU A 298 3.17 18.02 -21.76
C LEU A 298 3.08 18.30 -23.26
N VAL A 299 3.30 19.54 -23.72
CA VAL A 299 3.10 19.95 -25.12
C VAL A 299 3.81 19.03 -26.12
N LYS A 300 5.01 18.58 -25.78
CA LYS A 300 5.82 17.64 -26.59
C LYS A 300 5.11 16.32 -26.90
N GLN A 301 4.12 15.92 -26.10
CA GLN A 301 3.34 14.71 -26.32
C GLN A 301 2.17 14.91 -27.30
N PHE A 302 1.74 16.15 -27.51
CA PHE A 302 0.53 16.51 -28.25
C PHE A 302 0.80 17.36 -29.50
N GLU A 303 2.05 17.80 -29.70
CA GLU A 303 2.49 18.40 -30.96
C GLU A 303 2.29 17.44 -32.16
N PRO A 304 2.00 17.98 -33.35
CA PRO A 304 1.77 19.40 -33.66
C PRO A 304 0.31 19.84 -33.50
N VAL A 305 -0.56 19.01 -32.90
CA VAL A 305 -2.01 19.26 -32.87
C VAL A 305 -2.39 20.35 -31.87
N PHE A 306 -1.72 20.35 -30.72
CA PHE A 306 -1.95 21.32 -29.64
C PHE A 306 -0.64 22.00 -29.26
N ASN A 307 -0.75 23.25 -28.82
CA ASN A 307 0.33 24.02 -28.20
C ASN A 307 0.04 24.26 -26.70
N GLU A 308 0.96 24.90 -25.99
CA GLU A 308 0.85 25.16 -24.55
C GLU A 308 -0.38 26.00 -24.18
N ASN A 309 -0.72 27.02 -24.99
CA ASN A 309 -1.87 27.88 -24.73
C ASN A 309 -3.19 27.10 -24.82
N ASP A 310 -3.28 26.09 -25.68
CA ASP A 310 -4.48 25.26 -25.78
C ASP A 310 -4.72 24.51 -24.46
N MET A 311 -3.66 24.01 -23.82
CA MET A 311 -3.74 23.27 -22.55
C MET A 311 -4.09 24.17 -21.36
N ILE A 312 -3.55 25.39 -21.33
CA ILE A 312 -3.77 26.36 -20.24
C ILE A 312 -5.20 26.94 -20.29
N ASN A 313 -5.76 27.10 -21.49
CA ASN A 313 -7.06 27.73 -21.69
C ASN A 313 -8.21 26.74 -21.88
N LEU A 314 -8.02 25.45 -21.57
CA LEU A 314 -9.10 24.46 -21.62
C LEU A 314 -10.28 24.86 -20.70
N ASP A 315 -11.49 24.75 -21.25
CA ASP A 315 -12.71 24.88 -20.47
C ASP A 315 -12.84 23.76 -19.43
N ASN A 316 -13.56 24.05 -18.35
CA ASN A 316 -13.90 23.01 -17.38
C ASN A 316 -14.64 21.85 -18.08
N PHE A 317 -14.33 20.60 -17.69
CA PHE A 317 -14.89 19.38 -18.28
C PHE A 317 -14.51 19.12 -19.74
N VAL A 318 -13.54 19.86 -20.28
CA VAL A 318 -12.91 19.56 -21.57
C VAL A 318 -11.48 19.08 -21.32
N ALA A 319 -11.09 18.03 -22.04
CA ALA A 319 -9.74 17.46 -21.96
C ALA A 319 -9.15 17.28 -23.36
N ILE A 320 -7.83 17.37 -23.45
CA ILE A 320 -7.06 16.89 -24.60
C ILE A 320 -6.73 15.42 -24.35
N ALA A 321 -6.99 14.57 -25.32
CA ALA A 321 -6.75 13.14 -25.24
C ALA A 321 -5.84 12.65 -26.37
N LYS A 322 -4.97 11.70 -26.02
CA LYS A 322 -4.17 10.90 -26.94
C LYS A 322 -4.33 9.45 -26.50
N LEU A 323 -4.92 8.61 -27.34
CA LEU A 323 -5.29 7.25 -26.99
C LEU A 323 -4.57 6.24 -27.89
N LEU A 324 -4.35 5.03 -27.39
CA LEU A 324 -4.03 3.85 -28.18
C LEU A 324 -5.32 3.11 -28.52
N VAL A 325 -5.67 3.05 -29.80
CA VAL A 325 -6.78 2.25 -30.31
C VAL A 325 -6.21 1.11 -31.13
N LYS A 326 -6.44 -0.13 -30.71
CA LYS A 326 -5.84 -1.34 -31.33
C LYS A 326 -4.30 -1.23 -31.44
N ASN A 327 -3.64 -0.73 -30.38
CA ASN A 327 -2.20 -0.46 -30.32
C ASN A 327 -1.68 0.58 -31.31
N ILE A 328 -2.57 1.38 -31.91
CA ILE A 328 -2.20 2.48 -32.81
C ILE A 328 -2.49 3.80 -32.08
N PRO A 329 -1.52 4.72 -31.96
CA PRO A 329 -1.75 6.04 -31.38
C PRO A 329 -2.69 6.82 -32.29
N THR A 330 -3.77 7.34 -31.69
CA THR A 330 -4.67 8.27 -32.37
C THR A 330 -3.98 9.61 -32.53
N ARG A 331 -4.37 10.38 -33.56
CA ARG A 331 -4.12 11.82 -33.55
C ARG A 331 -4.78 12.40 -32.29
N SER A 332 -4.09 13.30 -31.59
CA SER A 332 -4.64 13.95 -30.40
C SER A 332 -5.93 14.70 -30.73
N PHE A 333 -6.88 14.73 -29.80
CA PHE A 333 -8.18 15.40 -30.00
C PHE A 333 -8.72 15.95 -28.67
N THR A 334 -9.65 16.90 -28.74
CA THR A 334 -10.40 17.36 -27.57
C THR A 334 -11.63 16.49 -27.34
N MET A 335 -11.93 16.20 -26.08
CA MET A 335 -13.18 15.55 -25.67
C MET A 335 -13.83 16.32 -24.52
N LYS A 336 -15.16 16.27 -24.46
CA LYS A 336 -15.94 16.77 -23.33
C LYS A 336 -16.34 15.60 -22.43
N THR A 337 -16.11 15.74 -21.13
CA THR A 337 -16.47 14.70 -20.16
C THR A 337 -17.97 14.72 -19.87
N LEU A 338 -18.49 13.55 -19.51
CA LEU A 338 -19.84 13.42 -18.99
C LEU A 338 -19.87 13.82 -17.51
N PRO A 339 -20.95 14.43 -17.02
CA PRO A 339 -21.14 14.62 -15.59
C PRO A 339 -21.19 13.24 -14.90
N PRO A 340 -20.71 13.12 -13.66
CA PRO A 340 -20.79 11.87 -12.92
C PRO A 340 -22.27 11.50 -12.72
N PRO A 341 -22.66 10.23 -12.93
CA PRO A 341 -24.01 9.78 -12.64
C PRO A 341 -24.29 9.85 -11.13
N GLN A 342 -25.54 10.12 -10.77
CA GLN A 342 -25.96 10.12 -9.37
C GLN A 342 -26.17 8.68 -8.88
N GLY A 343 -25.42 8.29 -7.86
CA GLY A 343 -25.60 7.00 -7.18
C GLY A 343 -26.76 7.02 -6.18
N ASN A 344 -27.28 5.84 -5.85
CA ASN A 344 -28.29 5.68 -4.80
C ASN A 344 -27.62 5.60 -3.41
N SER A 345 -27.87 6.58 -2.55
CA SER A 345 -27.28 6.66 -1.21
C SER A 345 -27.73 5.55 -0.26
N GLU A 346 -28.92 5.00 -0.42
CA GLU A 346 -29.40 3.87 0.41
C GLU A 346 -28.68 2.58 0.04
N ILE A 347 -28.47 2.34 -1.26
CA ILE A 347 -27.65 1.23 -1.75
C ILE A 347 -26.22 1.36 -1.22
N ALA A 348 -25.64 2.56 -1.27
CA ALA A 348 -24.29 2.78 -0.77
C ALA A 348 -24.14 2.45 0.72
N LYS A 349 -25.12 2.83 1.55
CA LYS A 349 -25.15 2.48 2.99
C LYS A 349 -25.26 0.97 3.20
N LEU A 350 -26.15 0.31 2.44
CA LEU A 350 -26.34 -1.14 2.55
C LEU A 350 -25.08 -1.92 2.17
N LEU A 351 -24.40 -1.52 1.08
CA LEU A 351 -23.16 -2.17 0.64
C LEU A 351 -22.01 -1.97 1.64
N LYS A 352 -21.91 -0.79 2.25
CA LYS A 352 -20.94 -0.55 3.32
C LYS A 352 -21.19 -1.46 4.51
N GLU A 353 -22.43 -1.55 4.97
CA GLU A 353 -22.77 -2.41 6.11
C GLU A 353 -22.55 -3.90 5.77
N TYR A 354 -22.93 -4.34 4.57
CA TYR A 354 -22.67 -5.70 4.11
C TYR A 354 -21.16 -6.02 4.09
N SER A 355 -20.35 -5.15 3.49
CA SER A 355 -18.89 -5.32 3.42
C SER A 355 -18.28 -5.34 4.83
N ARG A 356 -18.66 -4.40 5.68
CA ARG A 356 -18.22 -4.29 7.07
C ARG A 356 -18.54 -5.56 7.87
N LEU A 357 -19.73 -6.12 7.68
CA LEU A 357 -20.14 -7.35 8.37
C LEU A 357 -19.38 -8.59 7.87
N THR A 358 -19.04 -8.60 6.58
CA THR A 358 -18.39 -9.72 5.89
C THR A 358 -16.87 -9.76 6.09
N TYR A 359 -16.20 -8.61 6.00
CA TYR A 359 -14.74 -8.51 5.98
C TYR A 359 -14.13 -7.82 7.21
N GLY A 360 -14.94 -7.14 8.03
CA GLY A 360 -14.48 -6.43 9.21
C GLY A 360 -14.47 -7.32 10.47
N THR A 361 -13.43 -7.19 11.30
CA THR A 361 -13.32 -7.92 12.56
C THR A 361 -13.82 -7.04 13.71
N PRO A 362 -14.72 -7.52 14.60
CA PRO A 362 -15.13 -6.76 15.79
C PRO A 362 -13.93 -6.30 16.62
N ARG A 363 -13.83 -4.99 16.91
CA ARG A 363 -12.67 -4.41 17.62
C ARG A 363 -12.40 -5.07 18.97
N GLY A 364 -13.44 -5.47 19.70
CA GLY A 364 -13.27 -6.17 20.98
C GLY A 364 -12.44 -7.45 20.88
N LEU A 365 -12.61 -8.22 19.79
CA LEU A 365 -11.82 -9.44 19.56
C LEU A 365 -10.35 -9.10 19.24
N ILE A 366 -10.12 -8.06 18.43
CA ILE A 366 -8.76 -7.61 18.09
C ILE A 366 -8.00 -7.19 19.34
N GLU A 367 -8.62 -6.37 20.19
CA GLU A 367 -7.99 -5.88 21.42
C GLU A 367 -7.76 -7.01 22.44
N GLN A 368 -8.63 -8.03 22.46
CA GLN A 368 -8.43 -9.23 23.26
C GLN A 368 -7.23 -10.04 22.75
N GLU A 369 -7.12 -10.30 21.45
CA GLU A 369 -5.98 -11.02 20.86
C GLU A 369 -4.65 -10.29 21.12
N ILE A 370 -4.65 -8.96 21.01
CA ILE A 370 -3.50 -8.13 21.38
C ILE A 370 -3.19 -8.35 22.86
N ARG A 371 -4.16 -8.18 23.76
CA ARG A 371 -3.92 -8.32 25.21
C ARG A 371 -3.37 -9.70 25.57
N GLU A 372 -3.98 -10.76 25.06
CA GLU A 372 -3.54 -12.14 25.30
C GLU A 372 -2.10 -12.37 24.83
N LYS A 373 -1.71 -11.81 23.68
CA LYS A 373 -0.34 -11.89 23.17
C LYS A 373 0.67 -11.30 24.15
N TYR A 374 0.40 -10.10 24.68
CA TYR A 374 1.32 -9.42 25.60
C TYR A 374 1.24 -9.95 27.04
N GLN A 375 0.10 -10.51 27.47
CA GLN A 375 -0.06 -11.14 28.79
C GLN A 375 0.60 -12.51 28.86
N LYS A 376 0.36 -13.40 27.87
CA LYS A 376 0.95 -14.74 27.83
C LYS A 376 2.48 -14.71 27.88
N GLU A 377 3.08 -13.72 27.23
CA GLU A 377 4.53 -13.53 27.29
C GLU A 377 5.02 -13.04 28.66
N SER A 378 4.21 -12.27 29.39
CA SER A 378 4.54 -11.86 30.76
C SER A 378 4.49 -13.06 31.73
N GLU A 379 3.58 -14.00 31.49
CA GLU A 379 3.46 -15.25 32.25
C GLU A 379 4.59 -16.24 31.90
N ASP A 380 4.90 -16.43 30.61
CA ASP A 380 6.06 -17.24 30.16
C ASP A 380 7.37 -16.74 30.80
N LEU A 381 7.53 -15.43 31.01
CA LEU A 381 8.70 -14.84 31.68
C LEU A 381 8.75 -15.17 33.17
N LEU A 382 7.61 -15.18 33.86
CA LEU A 382 7.51 -15.49 35.29
C LEU A 382 7.73 -16.98 35.58
N GLU A 383 7.44 -17.88 34.62
CA GLU A 383 7.70 -19.32 34.75
C GLU A 383 9.14 -19.73 34.40
N MET A 384 9.91 -18.85 33.76
CA MET A 384 11.31 -19.08 33.37
C MET A 384 12.34 -18.52 34.37
N GLU A 385 11.92 -17.67 35.31
CA GLU A 385 12.69 -17.26 36.50
C GLU A 385 12.53 -18.26 37.67
#